data_AF-A0A4Q7J7Z5-F1
#
_entry.id   AF-A0A4Q7J7Z5-F1
#
_cell.length_a   1.000
_cell.length_b   1.000
_cell.length_c   1.000
_cell.angle_alpha   90.00
_cell.angle_beta   90.00
_cell.angle_gamma   90.00
#
_symmetry.space_group_name_H-M   'P 1'
#
loop_
_entity.id
_entity.type
_entity.pdbx_description
1 polymer ?
#
loop_
_entity_poly.entity_id
_entity_poly.type
_entity_poly.pdbx_seq_one_letter_code
_entity_poly.pdbx_strand_id
1 'polypeptide(L)'
;MPGIDFYELLGVDRSASPAEIKSAYRSLAKALHPDAGGTAGTFRVLRQAYETLTDPRRRAEYDRDEAPPVAPAPRRPRTRPLRTDPAFVPPEPVVDTADIPWWDLVEAAPRSPREGRGHAPWLALAAGVLALLLPLALPLSAPLVVCWVLLAVAVGAAGWWLARGYLTDVRTERELTAEFGAEVEFGRVGTDADQRGEQLTAGMLSRYLTRLPGIRVFHSLAWPDSVFADIDHAVLAGRRLVLIESKVWPPGHYALDGGVLWRNGNRFRGGESRLADGIRAYQEMLPDVEIRGAVLVYPNRLGEVTAEPVGDQLAPPMTPEQFVTEIGDWLAARPAAVDPHAFRTVLGRLV
;
A
#
# COMPACT_ATOMS: atom_id res chain seq x y z
N MET A 1 14.15 21.58 -6.71
CA MET A 1 13.18 21.16 -5.68
C MET A 1 13.13 22.28 -4.65
N PRO A 2 11.97 22.84 -4.30
CA PRO A 2 11.94 23.81 -3.22
C PRO A 2 12.14 23.04 -1.91
N GLY A 3 13.31 23.17 -1.29
CA GLY A 3 13.57 22.62 0.03
C GLY A 3 12.67 23.32 1.04
N ILE A 4 11.96 22.54 1.85
CA ILE A 4 11.04 23.07 2.87
C ILE A 4 11.85 23.88 3.89
N ASP A 5 11.47 25.14 4.09
CA ASP A 5 12.08 26.01 5.10
C ASP A 5 11.52 25.65 6.49
N PHE A 6 12.40 25.25 7.41
CA PHE A 6 12.03 24.88 8.78
C PHE A 6 11.48 26.06 9.59
N TYR A 7 11.88 27.29 9.25
CA TYR A 7 11.36 28.50 9.87
C TYR A 7 9.92 28.76 9.42
N GLU A 8 9.64 28.58 8.13
CA GLU A 8 8.31 28.68 7.55
C GLU A 8 7.38 27.57 8.08
N LEU A 9 7.88 26.34 8.22
CA LEU A 9 7.14 25.22 8.79
C LEU A 9 6.72 25.45 10.26
N LEU A 10 7.59 26.08 11.06
CA LEU A 10 7.27 26.45 12.44
C LEU A 10 6.48 27.75 12.54
N GLY A 11 6.33 28.50 11.44
CA GLY A 11 5.67 29.81 11.42
C GLY A 11 6.41 30.86 12.23
N VAL A 12 7.74 30.81 12.26
CA VAL A 12 8.61 31.70 13.06
C VAL A 12 9.67 32.36 12.17
N ASP A 13 10.12 33.56 12.56
CA ASP A 13 11.18 34.27 11.84
C ASP A 13 12.55 33.57 11.98
N ARG A 14 13.45 33.79 11.02
CA ARG A 14 14.85 33.31 11.09
C ARG A 14 15.61 33.88 12.28
N SER A 15 15.23 35.05 12.80
CA SER A 15 15.75 35.62 14.03
C SER A 15 15.03 35.13 15.30
N ALA A 16 14.10 34.19 15.19
CA ALA A 16 13.31 33.72 16.34
C ALA A 16 14.21 33.11 17.43
N SER A 17 13.91 33.48 18.67
CA SER A 17 14.55 32.97 19.86
C SER A 17 14.20 31.49 20.09
N PRO A 18 15.04 30.73 20.81
CA PRO A 18 14.72 29.35 21.17
C PRO A 18 13.41 29.23 21.97
N ALA A 19 13.02 30.27 22.71
CA ALA A 19 11.76 30.31 23.44
C ALA A 19 10.56 30.38 22.49
N GLU A 20 10.65 31.19 21.42
CA GLU A 20 9.63 31.31 20.38
C GLU A 20 9.53 30.02 19.55
N ILE A 21 10.66 29.46 19.12
CA ILE A 21 10.72 28.17 18.40
C ILE A 21 10.09 27.06 19.24
N LYS A 22 10.41 27.00 20.54
CA LYS A 22 9.84 26.02 21.46
C LYS A 22 8.37 26.26 21.78
N SER A 23 7.92 27.51 21.73
CA SER A 23 6.50 27.85 21.88
C SER A 23 5.73 27.42 20.64
N ALA A 24 6.21 27.80 19.45
CA ALA A 24 5.64 27.44 18.16
C ALA A 24 5.58 25.92 17.97
N TYR A 25 6.69 25.22 18.26
CA TYR A 25 6.70 23.76 18.24
C TYR A 25 5.71 23.16 19.23
N ARG A 26 5.58 23.68 20.46
CA ARG A 26 4.60 23.12 21.41
C ARG A 26 3.15 23.35 20.97
N SER A 27 2.86 24.49 20.35
CA SER A 27 1.55 24.78 19.78
C SER A 27 1.26 23.86 18.60
N LEU A 28 2.19 23.74 17.65
CA LEU A 28 2.06 22.89 16.47
C LEU A 28 2.07 21.41 16.82
N ALA A 29 2.93 20.97 17.74
CA ALA A 29 3.00 19.58 18.18
C ALA A 29 1.75 19.14 18.94
N LYS A 30 1.00 20.06 19.56
CA LYS A 30 -0.31 19.76 20.17
C LYS A 30 -1.41 19.65 19.11
N ALA A 31 -1.32 20.44 18.04
CA ALA A 31 -2.26 20.42 16.92
C ALA A 31 -2.01 19.25 15.94
N LEU A 32 -0.75 18.87 15.77
CA LEU A 32 -0.26 17.86 14.82
C LEU A 32 0.18 16.58 15.52
N HIS A 33 -0.10 16.42 16.82
CA HIS A 33 0.18 15.17 17.53
C HIS A 33 -0.63 14.03 16.89
N PRO A 34 -0.07 12.81 16.78
CA PRO A 34 -0.84 11.64 16.36
C PRO A 34 -2.12 11.44 17.17
N ASP A 35 -2.09 11.69 18.48
CA ASP A 35 -3.27 11.61 19.38
C ASP A 35 -4.29 12.76 19.20
N ALA A 36 -4.00 13.74 18.34
CA ALA A 36 -4.88 14.86 18.02
C ALA A 36 -5.27 14.89 16.53
N GLY A 37 -4.94 13.83 15.77
CA GLY A 37 -5.26 13.71 14.35
C GLY A 37 -4.20 14.25 13.39
N GLY A 38 -2.90 14.28 13.75
CA GLY A 38 -1.78 14.55 12.82
C GLY A 38 -1.17 13.27 12.21
N THR A 39 -0.57 13.34 11.01
CA THR A 39 0.08 12.14 10.41
C THR A 39 1.47 11.92 10.99
N ALA A 40 1.94 10.67 10.99
CA ALA A 40 3.31 10.35 11.45
C ALA A 40 4.38 11.05 10.59
N GLY A 41 4.12 11.29 9.29
CA GLY A 41 4.99 12.03 8.38
C GLY A 41 5.08 13.53 8.71
N THR A 42 3.94 14.21 8.87
CA THR A 42 3.91 15.63 9.25
C THR A 42 4.55 15.88 10.62
N PHE A 43 4.29 15.01 11.60
CA PHE A 43 4.91 15.11 12.91
C PHE A 43 6.41 14.82 12.89
N ARG A 44 6.88 13.91 12.00
CA ARG A 44 8.30 13.66 11.76
C ARG A 44 9.02 14.90 11.26
N VAL A 45 8.48 15.60 10.25
CA VAL A 45 9.12 16.81 9.71
C VAL A 45 9.01 17.99 10.68
N LEU A 46 7.89 18.13 11.40
CA LEU A 46 7.78 19.12 12.48
C LEU A 46 8.79 18.88 13.60
N ARG A 47 8.98 17.61 14.00
CA ARG A 47 9.98 17.21 14.98
C ARG A 47 11.38 17.47 14.43
N GLN A 48 11.66 17.13 13.17
CA GLN A 48 12.93 17.38 12.51
C GLN A 48 13.25 18.88 12.44
N ALA A 49 12.28 19.73 12.12
CA ALA A 49 12.43 21.18 12.11
C ALA A 49 12.70 21.73 13.52
N TYR A 50 11.94 21.28 14.54
CA TYR A 50 12.19 21.69 15.92
C TYR A 50 13.53 21.19 16.47
N GLU A 51 13.89 19.94 16.19
CA GLU A 51 15.17 19.34 16.60
C GLU A 51 16.35 20.01 15.89
N THR A 52 16.16 20.45 14.65
CA THR A 52 17.14 21.22 13.91
C THR A 52 17.23 22.65 14.47
N LEU A 53 16.13 23.40 14.55
CA LEU A 53 16.14 24.82 14.92
C LEU A 53 16.31 25.10 16.42
N THR A 54 16.05 24.14 17.30
CA THR A 54 16.24 24.31 18.76
C THR A 54 17.66 24.03 19.22
N ASP A 55 18.35 23.10 18.57
CA ASP A 55 19.74 22.82 18.88
C ASP A 55 20.62 23.90 18.23
N PRO A 56 21.33 24.74 18.98
CA PRO A 56 22.15 25.81 18.40
C PRO A 56 23.19 25.29 17.42
N ARG A 57 23.68 24.04 17.59
CA ARG A 57 24.61 23.42 16.64
C ARG A 57 23.91 22.96 15.38
N ARG A 58 22.73 22.33 15.46
CA ARG A 58 21.98 21.86 14.28
C ARG A 58 21.31 23.00 13.54
N ARG A 59 20.83 24.03 14.25
CA ARG A 59 20.30 25.27 13.68
C ARG A 59 21.41 25.98 12.95
N ALA A 60 22.54 26.15 13.63
CA ALA A 60 23.70 26.69 12.97
C ALA A 60 24.13 25.77 11.82
N GLU A 61 24.16 24.43 11.90
CA GLU A 61 24.46 23.54 10.76
C GLU A 61 23.44 23.61 9.63
N TYR A 62 22.17 23.88 9.90
CA TYR A 62 21.15 24.18 8.91
C TYR A 62 21.38 25.55 8.26
N ASP A 63 21.76 26.53 9.08
CA ASP A 63 22.22 27.87 8.67
C ASP A 63 23.67 27.86 8.13
N ARG A 64 24.41 26.73 8.25
CA ARG A 64 25.86 26.53 7.99
C ARG A 64 26.14 25.36 7.02
N ASP A 65 25.13 24.68 6.53
CA ASP A 65 25.10 24.14 5.18
C ASP A 65 24.86 25.32 4.18
N GLU A 66 24.67 26.54 4.71
CA GLU A 66 25.13 27.86 4.21
C GLU A 66 26.52 28.34 4.83
N ALA A 67 27.41 27.39 5.25
CA ALA A 67 28.86 27.37 5.72
C ALA A 67 29.31 27.33 7.25
N PRO A 68 30.38 26.53 7.69
CA PRO A 68 30.60 25.72 8.98
C PRO A 68 31.64 26.25 10.08
N PRO A 69 32.20 25.50 11.11
CA PRO A 69 31.74 24.71 12.32
C PRO A 69 32.42 25.10 13.72
N VAL A 70 32.05 24.65 14.95
CA VAL A 70 32.52 23.48 15.81
C VAL A 70 31.96 23.64 17.29
N ALA A 71 31.15 22.74 17.89
CA ALA A 71 31.33 21.64 18.92
C ALA A 71 31.70 21.93 20.41
N PRO A 72 31.38 21.05 21.41
CA PRO A 72 30.14 20.31 21.80
C PRO A 72 29.68 20.57 23.27
N ALA A 73 28.55 19.99 23.74
CA ALA A 73 28.08 20.08 25.15
C ALA A 73 27.62 18.72 25.75
N PRO A 74 27.61 18.53 27.09
CA PRO A 74 27.29 17.27 27.75
C PRO A 74 25.80 17.03 28.06
N ARG A 75 25.50 15.76 28.36
CA ARG A 75 24.20 15.07 28.45
C ARG A 75 23.30 15.43 29.65
N ARG A 76 21.99 15.17 29.48
CA ARG A 76 20.93 15.28 30.51
C ARG A 76 20.10 13.98 30.66
N PRO A 77 19.26 13.84 31.73
CA PRO A 77 19.05 12.58 32.46
C PRO A 77 17.95 11.66 31.91
N ARG A 78 18.06 10.39 32.32
CA ARG A 78 17.32 9.22 31.84
C ARG A 78 15.86 9.19 32.36
N THR A 79 14.90 9.14 31.44
CA THR A 79 13.57 8.57 31.69
C THR A 79 13.70 7.05 31.89
N ARG A 80 12.92 6.48 32.82
CA ARG A 80 12.89 5.03 33.02
C ARG A 80 12.27 4.40 31.76
N PRO A 81 13.00 3.60 30.97
CA PRO A 81 12.43 3.03 29.76
C PRO A 81 11.31 2.07 30.12
N LEU A 82 10.20 2.08 29.36
CA LEU A 82 9.53 0.81 29.05
C LEU A 82 10.66 -0.15 28.66
N ARG A 83 10.71 -1.35 29.25
CA ARG A 83 11.77 -2.32 28.99
C ARG A 83 11.64 -2.86 27.55
N THR A 84 11.91 -2.01 26.58
CA THR A 84 12.33 -2.35 25.23
C THR A 84 13.69 -2.97 25.40
N ASP A 85 13.81 -4.23 25.01
CA ASP A 85 15.14 -4.78 24.79
C ASP A 85 15.71 -4.03 23.59
N PRO A 86 16.73 -3.16 23.76
CA PRO A 86 17.27 -2.35 22.67
C PRO A 86 17.93 -3.20 21.58
N ALA A 87 18.17 -4.49 21.84
CA ALA A 87 18.69 -5.45 20.87
C ALA A 87 17.60 -6.30 20.20
N PHE A 88 16.33 -6.17 20.61
CA PHE A 88 15.26 -6.96 20.01
C PHE A 88 14.94 -6.44 18.61
N VAL A 89 15.14 -7.32 17.62
CA VAL A 89 14.70 -7.11 16.24
C VAL A 89 13.43 -7.96 16.07
N PRO A 90 12.30 -7.38 15.62
CA PRO A 90 11.13 -8.19 15.33
C PRO A 90 11.49 -9.24 14.29
N PRO A 91 11.05 -10.49 14.48
CA PRO A 91 11.33 -11.54 13.51
C PRO A 91 10.74 -11.15 12.15
N GLU A 92 11.43 -11.52 11.07
CA GLU A 92 10.80 -11.49 9.76
C GLU A 92 9.60 -12.44 9.77
N PRO A 93 8.49 -12.06 9.11
CA PRO A 93 7.34 -12.93 9.04
C PRO A 93 7.70 -14.20 8.28
N VAL A 94 7.44 -15.34 8.93
CA VAL A 94 7.61 -16.67 8.34
C VAL A 94 6.23 -17.20 8.06
N VAL A 95 5.80 -17.07 6.81
CA VAL A 95 4.48 -17.52 6.38
C VAL A 95 4.58 -18.95 5.87
N ASP A 96 3.72 -19.84 6.36
CA ASP A 96 3.60 -21.19 5.81
C ASP A 96 2.90 -21.09 4.45
N THR A 97 3.67 -21.35 3.40
CA THR A 97 3.22 -21.19 2.03
C THR A 97 2.33 -22.32 1.57
N ALA A 98 2.36 -23.48 2.26
CA ALA A 98 1.54 -24.63 1.91
C ALA A 98 0.04 -24.39 2.17
N ASP A 99 -0.27 -23.48 3.10
CA ASP A 99 -1.64 -23.12 3.47
C ASP A 99 -2.21 -21.96 2.63
N ILE A 100 -1.43 -21.41 1.69
CA ILE A 100 -1.81 -20.26 0.86
C ILE A 100 -2.32 -20.75 -0.51
N PRO A 101 -3.62 -20.65 -0.83
CA PRO A 101 -4.19 -21.20 -2.06
C PRO A 101 -3.57 -20.61 -3.35
N TRP A 102 -3.19 -19.35 -3.32
CA TRP A 102 -2.61 -18.67 -4.48
C TRP A 102 -1.09 -18.89 -4.64
N TRP A 103 -0.42 -19.53 -3.67
CA TRP A 103 1.03 -19.77 -3.74
C TRP A 103 1.41 -20.71 -4.89
N ASP A 104 0.61 -21.76 -5.09
CA ASP A 104 0.79 -22.74 -6.15
C ASP A 104 0.57 -22.16 -7.57
N LEU A 105 -0.09 -20.99 -7.68
CA LEU A 105 -0.26 -20.32 -8.97
C LEU A 105 1.07 -19.89 -9.58
N VAL A 106 2.12 -19.76 -8.75
CA VAL A 106 3.44 -19.22 -9.12
C VAL A 106 4.45 -20.33 -9.43
N GLU A 107 4.40 -21.46 -8.71
CA GLU A 107 5.37 -22.56 -8.88
C GLU A 107 5.13 -23.37 -10.17
N ALA A 108 3.93 -23.33 -10.74
CA ALA A 108 3.67 -23.89 -12.06
C ALA A 108 4.22 -22.96 -13.17
N ALA A 109 5.38 -23.32 -13.74
CA ALA A 109 5.99 -22.74 -14.94
C ALA A 109 4.99 -22.19 -16.00
N PRO A 110 5.38 -21.15 -16.76
CA PRO A 110 4.55 -20.01 -17.12
C PRO A 110 3.18 -20.43 -17.66
N ARG A 111 2.21 -20.52 -16.76
CA ARG A 111 0.83 -20.35 -17.16
C ARG A 111 0.64 -18.84 -17.34
N SER A 112 0.66 -18.39 -18.60
CA SER A 112 0.09 -17.10 -19.02
C SER A 112 -1.09 -16.71 -18.11
N PRO A 113 -1.20 -15.44 -17.63
CA PRO A 113 -2.20 -15.04 -16.65
C PRO A 113 -3.58 -15.52 -17.09
N ARG A 114 -4.08 -16.60 -16.47
CA ARG A 114 -5.13 -17.43 -17.05
C ARG A 114 -6.55 -17.05 -16.64
N GLU A 115 -6.74 -15.86 -16.07
CA GLU A 115 -8.08 -15.33 -15.72
C GLU A 115 -8.34 -13.89 -16.16
N GLY A 116 -7.61 -13.36 -17.15
CA GLY A 116 -8.15 -12.32 -18.02
C GLY A 116 -8.94 -12.98 -19.16
N ARG A 117 -10.28 -13.03 -19.11
CA ARG A 117 -11.20 -13.67 -20.10
C ARG A 117 -10.81 -15.09 -20.60
N GLY A 118 -9.74 -15.71 -20.10
CA GLY A 118 -9.26 -17.06 -20.37
C GLY A 118 -9.08 -17.42 -21.85
N HIS A 119 -9.30 -18.70 -22.15
CA HIS A 119 -9.48 -19.21 -23.51
C HIS A 119 -10.86 -18.84 -24.09
N ALA A 120 -11.72 -18.09 -23.38
CA ALA A 120 -13.06 -17.76 -23.84
C ALA A 120 -13.11 -17.08 -25.22
N PRO A 121 -12.20 -16.17 -25.62
CA PRO A 121 -12.18 -15.68 -27.00
C PRO A 121 -11.85 -16.80 -28.00
N TRP A 122 -10.94 -17.72 -27.67
CA TRP A 122 -10.61 -18.87 -28.53
C TRP A 122 -11.71 -19.93 -28.57
N LEU A 123 -12.39 -20.18 -27.46
CA LEU A 123 -13.55 -21.08 -27.36
C LEU A 123 -14.78 -20.49 -28.02
N ALA A 124 -15.02 -19.18 -27.91
CA ALA A 124 -16.07 -18.48 -28.65
C ALA A 124 -15.78 -18.48 -30.15
N LEU A 125 -14.51 -18.36 -30.54
CA LEU A 125 -14.09 -18.47 -31.94
C LEU A 125 -14.26 -19.91 -32.45
N ALA A 126 -13.86 -20.92 -31.68
CA ALA A 126 -14.07 -22.34 -32.01
C ALA A 126 -15.56 -22.71 -32.06
N ALA A 127 -16.36 -22.25 -31.09
CA ALA A 127 -17.82 -22.42 -31.07
C ALA A 127 -18.49 -21.68 -32.24
N GLY A 128 -17.98 -20.50 -32.61
CA GLY A 128 -18.44 -19.74 -33.77
C GLY A 128 -18.14 -20.48 -35.08
N VAL A 129 -16.95 -21.07 -35.20
CA VAL A 129 -16.58 -21.93 -36.35
C VAL A 129 -17.45 -23.18 -36.40
N LEU A 130 -17.67 -23.86 -35.27
CA LEU A 130 -18.53 -25.05 -35.19
C LEU A 130 -19.99 -24.71 -35.54
N ALA A 131 -20.50 -23.58 -35.04
CA ALA A 131 -21.79 -23.06 -35.41
C ALA A 131 -21.84 -22.81 -36.92
N LEU A 132 -20.86 -22.11 -37.50
CA LEU A 132 -20.79 -21.84 -38.94
C LEU A 132 -20.84 -23.09 -39.83
N LEU A 133 -20.34 -24.23 -39.34
CA LEU A 133 -20.30 -25.51 -40.06
C LEU A 133 -21.57 -26.36 -39.92
N LEU A 134 -22.44 -26.07 -38.95
CA LEU A 134 -23.67 -26.82 -38.67
C LEU A 134 -24.60 -27.04 -39.88
N PRO A 135 -24.91 -26.04 -40.74
CA PRO A 135 -25.77 -26.23 -41.92
C PRO A 135 -25.12 -27.08 -43.01
N LEU A 136 -23.81 -27.28 -42.97
CA LEU A 136 -23.10 -28.14 -43.92
C LEU A 136 -23.28 -29.64 -43.58
N ALA A 137 -23.62 -29.95 -42.33
CA ALA A 137 -23.75 -31.32 -41.82
C ALA A 137 -25.20 -31.82 -41.71
N LEU A 138 -26.20 -30.93 -41.71
CA LEU A 138 -27.60 -31.27 -41.49
C LEU A 138 -28.53 -30.47 -42.42
N PRO A 139 -29.56 -31.10 -43.02
CA PRO A 139 -30.59 -30.37 -43.76
C PRO A 139 -31.47 -29.58 -42.78
N LEU A 140 -31.29 -28.27 -42.72
CA LEU A 140 -32.06 -27.38 -41.87
C LEU A 140 -33.31 -26.85 -42.58
N SER A 141 -34.45 -26.84 -41.89
CA SER A 141 -35.65 -26.16 -42.36
C SER A 141 -35.48 -24.63 -42.27
N ALA A 142 -36.25 -23.86 -43.04
CA ALA A 142 -36.21 -22.40 -43.04
C ALA A 142 -36.22 -21.74 -41.63
N PRO A 143 -37.09 -22.14 -40.67
CA PRO A 143 -37.05 -21.56 -39.33
C PRO A 143 -35.76 -21.93 -38.56
N LEU A 144 -35.21 -23.13 -38.76
CA LEU A 144 -33.95 -23.54 -38.15
C LEU A 144 -32.75 -22.78 -38.70
N VAL A 145 -32.77 -22.41 -39.99
CA VAL A 145 -31.75 -21.54 -40.60
C VAL A 145 -31.77 -20.16 -39.94
N VAL A 146 -32.95 -19.58 -39.68
CA VAL A 146 -33.06 -18.29 -38.98
C VAL A 146 -32.51 -18.36 -37.55
N CYS A 147 -32.90 -19.37 -36.77
CA CYS A 147 -32.36 -19.57 -35.42
C CYS A 147 -30.84 -19.75 -35.43
N TRP A 148 -30.31 -20.47 -36.42
CA TRP A 148 -28.89 -20.68 -36.60
C TRP A 148 -28.12 -19.38 -36.90
N VAL A 149 -28.63 -18.54 -37.82
CA VAL A 149 -28.01 -17.22 -38.12
C VAL A 149 -27.96 -16.37 -36.86
N LEU A 150 -29.04 -16.31 -36.08
CA LEU A 150 -29.09 -15.54 -34.84
C LEU A 150 -28.07 -16.05 -33.81
N LEU A 151 -27.94 -17.37 -33.65
CA LEU A 151 -26.94 -17.98 -32.77
C LEU A 151 -25.51 -17.66 -33.23
N ALA A 152 -25.23 -17.75 -34.53
CA ALA A 152 -23.90 -17.44 -35.08
C ALA A 152 -23.53 -15.96 -34.87
N VAL A 153 -24.49 -15.04 -35.07
CA VAL A 153 -24.29 -13.61 -34.78
C VAL A 153 -24.03 -13.38 -33.29
N ALA A 154 -24.80 -14.01 -32.39
CA ALA A 154 -24.61 -13.88 -30.95
C ALA A 154 -23.25 -14.39 -30.49
N VAL A 155 -22.82 -15.56 -30.97
CA VAL A 155 -21.50 -16.16 -30.67
C VAL A 155 -20.38 -15.29 -31.24
N GLY A 156 -20.53 -14.77 -32.46
CA GLY A 156 -19.57 -13.85 -33.07
C GLY A 156 -19.43 -12.54 -32.29
N ALA A 157 -20.54 -11.93 -31.87
CA ALA A 157 -20.55 -10.71 -31.06
C ALA A 157 -19.89 -10.94 -29.68
N ALA A 158 -20.19 -12.06 -29.02
CA ALA A 158 -19.55 -12.45 -27.77
C ALA A 158 -18.04 -12.67 -27.93
N GLY A 159 -17.63 -13.39 -28.98
CA GLY A 159 -16.22 -13.61 -29.31
C GLY A 159 -15.47 -12.31 -29.59
N TRP A 160 -16.07 -11.38 -30.35
CA TRP A 160 -15.50 -10.06 -30.60
C TRP A 160 -15.34 -9.23 -29.31
N TRP A 161 -16.36 -9.21 -28.45
CA TRP A 161 -16.30 -8.52 -27.16
C TRP A 161 -15.20 -9.09 -26.26
N LEU A 162 -15.07 -10.42 -26.21
CA LEU A 162 -14.03 -11.09 -25.44
C LEU A 162 -12.62 -10.81 -25.99
N ALA A 163 -12.45 -10.92 -27.31
CA ALA A 163 -11.16 -10.70 -27.98
C ALA A 163 -10.71 -9.24 -27.88
N ARG A 164 -11.64 -8.29 -28.05
CA ARG A 164 -11.36 -6.87 -27.87
C ARG A 164 -10.83 -6.58 -26.47
N GLY A 165 -11.47 -7.14 -25.45
CA GLY A 165 -11.05 -7.00 -24.06
C GLY A 165 -9.67 -7.61 -23.77
N TYR A 166 -9.42 -8.81 -24.30
CA TYR A 166 -8.10 -9.44 -24.18
C TYR A 166 -6.99 -8.60 -24.84
N LEU A 167 -7.24 -8.09 -26.04
CA LEU A 167 -6.27 -7.26 -26.76
C LEU A 167 -6.01 -5.92 -26.06
N THR A 168 -7.02 -5.33 -25.40
CA THR A 168 -6.80 -4.11 -24.60
C THR A 168 -5.92 -4.40 -23.40
N ASP A 169 -6.11 -5.52 -22.71
CA ASP A 169 -5.31 -5.90 -21.53
C ASP A 169 -3.83 -6.12 -21.92
N VAL A 170 -3.59 -6.87 -23.01
CA VAL A 170 -2.23 -7.13 -23.51
C VAL A 170 -1.53 -5.86 -23.99
N ARG A 171 -2.25 -4.95 -24.67
CA ARG A 171 -1.68 -3.67 -25.11
C ARG A 171 -1.30 -2.81 -23.91
N THR A 172 -2.20 -2.73 -22.94
CA THR A 172 -2.01 -1.98 -21.71
C THR A 172 -0.78 -2.44 -20.94
N GLU A 173 -0.63 -3.75 -20.76
CA GLU A 173 0.52 -4.33 -20.07
C GLU A 173 1.83 -4.06 -20.82
N ARG A 174 1.82 -4.14 -22.16
CA ARG A 174 2.98 -3.79 -23.00
C ARG A 174 3.32 -2.30 -22.91
N GLU A 175 2.34 -1.42 -22.91
CA GLU A 175 2.54 0.02 -22.79
C GLU A 175 3.15 0.37 -21.42
N LEU A 176 2.60 -0.16 -20.33
CA LEU A 176 3.16 0.02 -18.99
C LEU A 176 4.57 -0.54 -18.88
N THR A 177 4.83 -1.73 -19.45
CA THR A 177 6.16 -2.34 -19.45
C THR A 177 7.16 -1.55 -20.31
N ALA A 178 6.71 -0.93 -21.40
CA ALA A 178 7.54 -0.08 -22.23
C ALA A 178 7.86 1.27 -21.55
N GLU A 179 6.91 1.81 -20.79
CA GLU A 179 7.03 3.10 -20.09
C GLU A 179 7.84 2.98 -18.78
N PHE A 180 7.62 1.93 -18.00
CA PHE A 180 8.16 1.77 -16.64
C PHE A 180 9.07 0.55 -16.47
N GLY A 181 9.31 -0.22 -17.53
CA GLY A 181 10.09 -1.45 -17.46
C GLY A 181 9.33 -2.61 -16.81
N ALA A 182 10.08 -3.67 -16.47
CA ALA A 182 9.56 -4.84 -15.77
C ALA A 182 9.59 -4.66 -14.23
N GLU A 183 9.75 -3.43 -13.76
CA GLU A 183 9.82 -3.13 -12.33
C GLU A 183 8.47 -3.37 -11.66
N VAL A 184 8.50 -3.99 -10.48
CA VAL A 184 7.31 -4.41 -9.72
C VAL A 184 7.15 -3.57 -8.46
N GLU A 185 8.24 -2.98 -7.96
CA GLU A 185 8.28 -2.18 -6.73
C GLU A 185 8.71 -0.75 -7.06
N PHE A 186 8.00 0.24 -6.52
CA PHE A 186 8.22 1.65 -6.81
C PHE A 186 8.34 2.45 -5.51
N GLY A 187 9.15 3.51 -5.54
CA GLY A 187 9.41 4.36 -4.38
C GLY A 187 10.58 3.85 -3.53
N ARG A 188 10.75 4.45 -2.35
CA ARG A 188 11.86 4.11 -1.45
C ARG A 188 11.32 3.67 -0.09
N VAL A 189 11.89 2.57 0.41
CA VAL A 189 11.71 2.13 1.79
C VAL A 189 12.79 2.79 2.61
N GLY A 190 12.40 3.41 3.71
CA GLY A 190 13.34 4.08 4.59
C GLY A 190 14.28 3.08 5.31
N THR A 191 15.52 3.49 5.53
CA THR A 191 16.58 2.62 6.10
C THR A 191 16.78 2.82 7.60
N ASP A 192 16.07 3.76 8.22
CA ASP A 192 16.30 4.13 9.61
C ASP A 192 15.72 3.11 10.60
N ALA A 193 16.28 3.08 11.80
CA ALA A 193 15.89 2.11 12.83
C ALA A 193 14.44 2.28 13.32
N ASP A 194 13.89 3.49 13.23
CA ASP A 194 12.49 3.79 13.56
C ASP A 194 11.50 3.38 12.44
N GLN A 195 12.01 3.07 11.25
CA GLN A 195 11.24 2.55 10.09
C GLN A 195 11.32 1.02 9.99
N ARG A 196 11.69 0.34 11.08
CA ARG A 196 11.87 -1.12 11.07
C ARG A 196 10.61 -1.87 10.64
N GLY A 197 9.43 -1.41 11.04
CA GLY A 197 8.16 -1.99 10.59
C GLY A 197 7.96 -1.87 9.09
N GLU A 198 8.31 -0.73 8.49
CA GLU A 198 8.22 -0.49 7.05
C GLU A 198 9.17 -1.43 6.29
N GLN A 199 10.41 -1.63 6.78
CA GLN A 199 11.37 -2.56 6.18
C GLN A 199 10.89 -4.02 6.22
N LEU A 200 10.33 -4.45 7.35
CA LEU A 200 9.80 -5.81 7.50
C LEU A 200 8.61 -6.03 6.57
N THR A 201 7.73 -5.03 6.45
CA THR A 201 6.60 -5.09 5.53
C THR A 201 7.07 -5.13 4.09
N ALA A 202 7.98 -4.25 3.68
CA ALA A 202 8.53 -4.25 2.33
C ALA A 202 9.17 -5.60 1.98
N GLY A 203 9.96 -6.18 2.89
CA GLY A 203 10.54 -7.51 2.71
C GLY A 203 9.49 -8.61 2.54
N MET A 204 8.40 -8.56 3.31
CA MET A 204 7.28 -9.48 3.17
C MET A 204 6.54 -9.31 1.83
N LEU A 205 6.21 -8.08 1.44
CA LEU A 205 5.56 -7.77 0.16
C LEU A 205 6.39 -8.28 -1.01
N SER A 206 7.70 -8.00 -0.97
CA SER A 206 8.68 -8.45 -1.96
C SER A 206 8.79 -9.97 -2.03
N ARG A 207 8.81 -10.65 -0.87
CA ARG A 207 8.98 -12.10 -0.80
C ARG A 207 7.73 -12.87 -1.23
N TYR A 208 6.54 -12.39 -0.84
CA TYR A 208 5.30 -13.15 -0.94
C TYR A 208 4.34 -12.60 -2.01
N LEU A 209 4.08 -11.30 -2.05
CA LEU A 209 3.03 -10.75 -2.93
C LEU A 209 3.49 -10.43 -4.35
N THR A 210 4.74 -10.03 -4.58
CA THR A 210 5.27 -9.75 -5.95
C THR A 210 5.25 -10.97 -6.87
N ARG A 211 5.09 -12.17 -6.29
CA ARG A 211 4.91 -13.42 -7.02
C ARG A 211 3.58 -13.49 -7.76
N LEU A 212 2.56 -12.77 -7.30
CA LEU A 212 1.28 -12.70 -7.98
C LEU A 212 1.39 -11.88 -9.27
N PRO A 213 0.83 -12.36 -10.39
CA PRO A 213 0.92 -11.67 -11.66
C PRO A 213 0.17 -10.33 -11.62
N GLY A 214 0.78 -9.28 -12.17
CA GLY A 214 0.17 -7.96 -12.23
C GLY A 214 0.16 -7.19 -10.91
N ILE A 215 0.82 -7.68 -9.86
CA ILE A 215 1.04 -6.86 -8.66
C ILE A 215 1.98 -5.70 -8.98
N ARG A 216 1.72 -4.54 -8.37
CA ARG A 216 2.63 -3.41 -8.29
C ARG A 216 2.67 -2.94 -6.85
N VAL A 217 3.86 -2.87 -6.27
CA VAL A 217 4.08 -2.42 -4.90
C VAL A 217 4.63 -1.00 -4.94
N PHE A 218 4.14 -0.17 -4.03
CA PHE A 218 4.50 1.23 -3.91
C PHE A 218 4.92 1.49 -2.46
N HIS A 219 5.98 2.27 -2.27
CA HIS A 219 6.49 2.64 -0.95
C HIS A 219 6.50 4.16 -0.79
N SER A 220 6.18 4.64 0.41
CA SER A 220 6.19 6.07 0.77
C SER A 220 5.21 6.90 -0.06
N LEU A 221 3.91 6.70 0.16
CA LEU A 221 2.86 7.45 -0.55
C LEU A 221 2.34 8.63 0.27
N ALA A 222 2.06 9.72 -0.43
CA ALA A 222 1.33 10.86 0.09
C ALA A 222 -0.19 10.69 -0.03
N TRP A 223 -0.90 11.40 0.85
CA TRP A 223 -2.31 11.72 0.62
C TRP A 223 -2.48 12.69 -0.56
N PRO A 224 -3.69 12.79 -1.14
CA PRO A 224 -3.97 13.66 -2.29
C PRO A 224 -3.52 15.12 -2.13
N ASP A 225 -3.57 15.65 -0.92
CA ASP A 225 -3.23 17.04 -0.57
C ASP A 225 -1.98 17.16 0.32
N SER A 226 -1.25 16.07 0.50
CA SER A 226 -0.05 16.03 1.32
C SER A 226 1.20 15.97 0.45
N VAL A 227 2.30 16.51 0.99
CA VAL A 227 3.65 16.40 0.43
C VAL A 227 4.53 15.45 1.25
N PHE A 228 3.94 14.78 2.25
CA PHE A 228 4.64 13.88 3.15
C PHE A 228 4.27 12.43 2.84
N ALA A 229 5.19 11.51 3.14
CA ALA A 229 4.88 10.08 3.16
C ALA A 229 3.95 9.77 4.34
N ASP A 230 2.65 9.70 4.07
CA ASP A 230 1.60 9.45 5.06
C ASP A 230 1.15 7.99 5.09
N ILE A 231 1.39 7.25 4.00
CA ILE A 231 1.10 5.82 3.86
C ILE A 231 2.40 5.11 3.56
N ASP A 232 2.74 4.11 4.37
CA ASP A 232 4.04 3.45 4.28
C ASP A 232 4.15 2.64 2.97
N HIS A 233 3.12 1.85 2.66
CA HIS A 233 3.10 1.04 1.44
C HIS A 233 1.72 0.96 0.79
N ALA A 234 1.70 0.67 -0.50
CA ALA A 234 0.48 0.29 -1.20
C ALA A 234 0.73 -0.87 -2.18
N VAL A 235 -0.29 -1.67 -2.41
CA VAL A 235 -0.25 -2.81 -3.33
C VAL A 235 -1.42 -2.70 -4.29
N LEU A 236 -1.14 -2.63 -5.58
CA LEU A 236 -2.13 -2.55 -6.65
C LEU A 236 -2.15 -3.86 -7.45
N ALA A 237 -3.34 -4.43 -7.64
CA ALA A 237 -3.58 -5.56 -8.53
C ALA A 237 -4.86 -5.31 -9.34
N GLY A 238 -4.73 -5.08 -10.65
CA GLY A 238 -5.89 -4.72 -11.48
C GLY A 238 -6.57 -3.44 -10.99
N ARG A 239 -7.81 -3.59 -10.48
CA ARG A 239 -8.62 -2.51 -9.88
C ARG A 239 -8.74 -2.63 -8.35
N ARG A 240 -7.81 -3.33 -7.70
CA ARG A 240 -7.76 -3.52 -6.25
C ARG A 240 -6.52 -2.84 -5.70
N LEU A 241 -6.71 -1.94 -4.74
CA LEU A 241 -5.62 -1.24 -4.07
C LEU A 241 -5.68 -1.54 -2.57
N VAL A 242 -4.54 -1.90 -2.00
CA VAL A 242 -4.37 -1.99 -0.54
C VAL A 242 -3.47 -0.87 -0.12
N LEU A 243 -3.88 -0.11 0.88
CA LEU A 243 -3.02 0.85 1.59
C LEU A 243 -2.59 0.24 2.92
N ILE A 244 -1.31 0.35 3.23
CA ILE A 244 -0.68 -0.38 4.33
C ILE A 244 0.08 0.59 5.22
N GLU A 245 -0.17 0.49 6.51
CA GLU A 245 0.60 1.19 7.55
C GLU A 245 1.29 0.16 8.44
N SER A 246 2.56 0.37 8.74
CA SER A 246 3.42 -0.54 9.48
C SER A 246 3.65 -0.01 10.89
N LYS A 247 3.28 -0.79 11.91
CA LYS A 247 3.36 -0.39 13.31
C LYS A 247 4.22 -1.35 14.12
N VAL A 248 5.14 -0.79 14.89
CA VAL A 248 5.96 -1.55 15.85
C VAL A 248 5.41 -1.29 17.26
N TRP A 249 4.55 -2.19 17.73
CA TRP A 249 3.79 -2.02 18.98
C TRP A 249 4.06 -3.15 19.98
N PRO A 250 3.69 -2.99 21.27
CA PRO A 250 3.90 -4.05 22.25
C PRO A 250 3.12 -5.33 21.92
N PRO A 251 3.69 -6.53 22.13
CA PRO A 251 3.00 -7.80 21.90
C PRO A 251 1.67 -7.88 22.66
N GLY A 252 0.67 -8.50 22.08
CA GLY A 252 -0.70 -8.59 22.60
C GLY A 252 -1.72 -8.87 21.50
N HIS A 253 -2.96 -9.01 21.91
CA HIS A 253 -4.11 -9.20 21.04
C HIS A 253 -4.72 -7.85 20.67
N TYR A 254 -4.77 -7.53 19.37
CA TYR A 254 -5.28 -6.29 18.82
C TYR A 254 -6.65 -6.46 18.18
N ALA A 255 -7.53 -5.50 18.43
CA ALA A 255 -8.86 -5.47 17.84
C ALA A 255 -9.21 -4.03 17.50
N LEU A 256 -10.01 -3.82 16.47
CA LEU A 256 -10.54 -2.51 16.13
C LEU A 256 -12.05 -2.58 16.21
N ASP A 257 -12.65 -1.69 17.01
CA ASP A 257 -14.10 -1.64 17.21
C ASP A 257 -14.57 -0.20 17.12
N GLY A 258 -15.48 0.09 16.18
CA GLY A 258 -15.98 1.45 15.93
C GLY A 258 -14.87 2.47 15.60
N GLY A 259 -13.75 2.03 15.01
CA GLY A 259 -12.58 2.87 14.74
C GLY A 259 -11.65 3.08 15.95
N VAL A 260 -11.97 2.48 17.10
CA VAL A 260 -11.13 2.53 18.30
C VAL A 260 -10.28 1.27 18.39
N LEU A 261 -8.97 1.44 18.51
CA LEU A 261 -8.03 0.33 18.64
C LEU A 261 -7.98 -0.16 20.10
N TRP A 262 -8.04 -1.47 20.28
CA TRP A 262 -7.97 -2.17 21.55
C TRP A 262 -6.76 -3.11 21.57
N ARG A 263 -6.16 -3.26 22.75
CA ARG A 263 -5.09 -4.22 23.02
C ARG A 263 -5.39 -4.94 24.33
N ASN A 264 -5.50 -6.28 24.28
CA ASN A 264 -5.82 -7.11 25.44
C ASN A 264 -7.07 -6.59 26.20
N GLY A 265 -8.14 -6.26 25.48
CA GLY A 265 -9.40 -5.75 26.04
C GLY A 265 -9.34 -4.32 26.61
N ASN A 266 -8.23 -3.60 26.45
CA ASN A 266 -8.10 -2.21 26.88
C ASN A 266 -7.91 -1.28 25.69
N ARG A 267 -8.52 -0.09 25.72
CA ARG A 267 -8.31 0.92 24.68
C ARG A 267 -6.82 1.22 24.54
N PHE A 268 -6.28 0.99 23.35
CA PHE A 268 -4.90 1.21 23.03
C PHE A 268 -4.72 2.64 22.52
N ARG A 269 -3.77 3.37 23.13
CA ARG A 269 -3.45 4.77 22.79
C ARG A 269 -2.02 4.92 22.26
N GLY A 270 -1.41 3.84 21.78
CA GLY A 270 -0.01 3.81 21.36
C GLY A 270 0.27 4.38 19.97
N GLY A 271 -0.57 5.30 19.51
CA GLY A 271 -0.55 5.89 18.17
C GLY A 271 -1.84 5.59 17.41
N GLU A 272 -2.59 6.62 17.07
CA GLU A 272 -3.73 6.52 16.17
C GLU A 272 -3.23 6.28 14.74
N SER A 273 -3.78 5.28 14.06
CA SER A 273 -3.59 5.11 12.63
C SER A 273 -4.51 6.08 11.91
N ARG A 274 -3.94 6.91 11.02
CA ARG A 274 -4.73 7.77 10.12
C ARG A 274 -5.01 7.11 8.78
N LEU A 275 -4.69 5.83 8.64
CA LEU A 275 -4.90 5.06 7.42
C LEU A 275 -6.36 5.12 6.97
N ALA A 276 -7.31 5.15 7.90
CA ALA A 276 -8.72 5.29 7.57
C ALA A 276 -9.07 6.57 6.79
N ASP A 277 -8.44 7.70 7.15
CA ASP A 277 -8.59 8.97 6.42
C ASP A 277 -7.97 8.86 5.02
N GLY A 278 -6.76 8.27 4.94
CA GLY A 278 -6.06 8.05 3.68
C GLY A 278 -6.85 7.16 2.71
N ILE A 279 -7.47 6.08 3.21
CA ILE A 279 -8.32 5.21 2.39
C ILE A 279 -9.50 5.97 1.82
N ARG A 280 -10.20 6.79 2.61
CA ARG A 280 -11.32 7.60 2.11
C ARG A 280 -10.86 8.56 1.02
N ALA A 281 -9.73 9.23 1.22
CA ALA A 281 -9.17 10.15 0.24
C ALA A 281 -8.81 9.44 -1.09
N TYR A 282 -8.25 8.23 -1.01
CA TYR A 282 -7.99 7.42 -2.20
C TYR A 282 -9.26 6.85 -2.85
N GLN A 283 -10.31 6.53 -2.07
CA GLN A 283 -11.61 6.10 -2.58
C GLN A 283 -12.30 7.21 -3.38
N GLU A 284 -12.17 8.46 -2.93
CA GLU A 284 -12.66 9.63 -3.67
C GLU A 284 -11.87 9.86 -4.97
N MET A 285 -10.55 9.65 -4.95
CA MET A 285 -9.68 9.81 -6.11
C MET A 285 -9.86 8.71 -7.16
N LEU A 286 -10.12 7.48 -6.71
CA LEU A 286 -10.22 6.28 -7.53
C LEU A 286 -11.56 5.57 -7.28
N PRO A 287 -12.69 6.17 -7.70
CA PRO A 287 -14.04 5.66 -7.36
C PRO A 287 -14.33 4.27 -7.93
N ASP A 288 -13.66 3.91 -9.02
CA ASP A 288 -13.83 2.63 -9.69
C ASP A 288 -12.82 1.56 -9.20
N VAL A 289 -12.00 1.85 -8.18
CA VAL A 289 -11.00 0.94 -7.59
C VAL A 289 -11.52 0.46 -6.24
N GLU A 290 -11.45 -0.84 -6.00
CA GLU A 290 -11.78 -1.43 -4.70
C GLU A 290 -10.57 -1.20 -3.76
N ILE A 291 -10.75 -0.43 -2.69
CA ILE A 291 -9.66 -0.02 -1.80
C ILE A 291 -9.85 -0.60 -0.41
N ARG A 292 -8.81 -1.27 0.12
CA ARG A 292 -8.74 -1.79 1.49
C ARG A 292 -7.55 -1.21 2.25
N GLY A 293 -7.65 -1.23 3.57
CA GLY A 293 -6.55 -0.89 4.48
C GLY A 293 -6.01 -2.09 5.22
N ALA A 294 -4.75 -2.02 5.64
CA ALA A 294 -4.19 -2.92 6.64
C ALA A 294 -3.19 -2.19 7.54
N VAL A 295 -3.35 -2.34 8.86
CA VAL A 295 -2.35 -1.89 9.83
C VAL A 295 -1.55 -3.11 10.28
N LEU A 296 -0.36 -3.29 9.71
CA LEU A 296 0.51 -4.42 10.05
C LEU A 296 1.23 -4.17 11.37
N VAL A 297 1.04 -5.08 12.32
CA VAL A 297 1.60 -4.95 13.66
C VAL A 297 2.76 -5.90 13.87
N TYR A 298 3.93 -5.33 14.15
CA TYR A 298 5.15 -6.04 14.53
C TYR A 298 5.42 -5.85 16.02
N PRO A 299 5.88 -6.89 16.73
CA PRO A 299 6.21 -6.77 18.15
C PRO A 299 7.41 -5.85 18.36
N ASN A 300 7.37 -4.96 19.35
CA ASN A 300 8.51 -4.11 19.73
C ASN A 300 9.46 -4.74 20.77
N ARG A 301 9.11 -5.94 21.24
CA ARG A 301 9.84 -6.74 22.22
C ARG A 301 9.37 -8.18 22.10
N LEU A 302 10.13 -9.11 22.66
CA LEU A 302 9.77 -10.53 22.66
C LEU A 302 8.35 -10.76 23.19
N GLY A 303 7.55 -11.44 22.37
CA GLY A 303 6.16 -11.78 22.64
C GLY A 303 5.36 -11.89 21.35
N GLU A 304 4.17 -12.44 21.46
CA GLU A 304 3.27 -12.69 20.33
C GLU A 304 2.37 -11.48 20.05
N VAL A 305 2.11 -11.23 18.78
CA VAL A 305 1.09 -10.29 18.31
C VAL A 305 0.02 -11.12 17.64
N THR A 306 -1.23 -10.90 18.03
CA THR A 306 -2.40 -11.48 17.36
C THR A 306 -3.39 -10.35 17.06
N ALA A 307 -4.24 -10.53 16.06
CA ALA A 307 -5.30 -9.58 15.77
C ALA A 307 -6.63 -10.27 15.47
N GLU A 308 -7.73 -9.58 15.75
CA GLU A 308 -9.07 -10.02 15.36
C GLU A 308 -9.23 -10.08 13.83
N PRO A 309 -10.12 -10.94 13.30
CA PRO A 309 -10.37 -11.04 11.87
C PRO A 309 -10.84 -9.74 11.23
N VAL A 310 -10.51 -9.55 9.95
CA VAL A 310 -10.62 -8.31 9.17
C VAL A 310 -12.02 -7.68 9.12
N GLY A 311 -13.09 -8.49 9.17
CA GLY A 311 -14.48 -7.99 9.11
C GLY A 311 -14.71 -6.98 7.97
N ASP A 312 -15.59 -5.99 8.20
CA ASP A 312 -15.85 -4.87 7.27
C ASP A 312 -15.07 -3.59 7.65
N GLN A 313 -13.97 -3.75 8.37
CA GLN A 313 -13.24 -2.63 8.93
C GLN A 313 -12.36 -1.97 7.87
N LEU A 314 -12.26 -0.64 7.90
CA LEU A 314 -11.52 0.11 6.88
C LEU A 314 -10.01 -0.14 6.98
N ALA A 315 -9.46 -0.14 8.21
CA ALA A 315 -8.03 -0.24 8.49
C ALA A 315 -7.77 -1.19 9.68
N PRO A 316 -8.12 -2.49 9.57
CA PRO A 316 -7.97 -3.44 10.66
C PRO A 316 -6.49 -3.66 11.02
N PRO A 317 -6.16 -3.83 12.31
CA PRO A 317 -4.87 -4.37 12.71
C PRO A 317 -4.75 -5.82 12.24
N MET A 318 -3.59 -6.19 11.71
CA MET A 318 -3.33 -7.55 11.21
C MET A 318 -1.92 -8.00 11.58
N THR A 319 -1.73 -9.30 11.78
CA THR A 319 -0.38 -9.87 11.70
C THR A 319 0.07 -9.98 10.24
N PRO A 320 1.38 -10.03 9.97
CA PRO A 320 1.90 -10.28 8.63
C PRO A 320 1.33 -11.55 7.98
N GLU A 321 1.18 -12.63 8.76
CA GLU A 321 0.64 -13.91 8.29
C GLU A 321 -0.83 -13.76 7.86
N GLN A 322 -1.66 -13.14 8.72
CA GLN A 322 -3.06 -12.85 8.39
C GLN A 322 -3.17 -11.99 7.12
N PHE A 323 -2.29 -10.99 6.97
CA PHE A 323 -2.27 -10.13 5.80
C PHE A 323 -1.97 -10.91 4.52
N VAL A 324 -0.90 -11.71 4.52
CA VAL A 324 -0.54 -12.50 3.33
C VAL A 324 -1.66 -13.46 2.96
N THR A 325 -2.30 -14.11 3.92
CA THR A 325 -3.42 -15.00 3.64
C THR A 325 -4.64 -14.23 3.14
N GLU A 326 -5.22 -13.34 3.96
CA GLU A 326 -6.52 -12.72 3.66
C GLU A 326 -6.45 -11.67 2.54
N ILE A 327 -5.44 -10.80 2.57
CA ILE A 327 -5.27 -9.78 1.53
C ILE A 327 -4.67 -10.39 0.28
N GLY A 328 -3.76 -11.37 0.40
CA GLY A 328 -3.25 -12.11 -0.74
C GLY A 328 -4.36 -12.85 -1.48
N ASP A 329 -5.26 -13.55 -0.77
CA ASP A 329 -6.43 -14.22 -1.37
C ASP A 329 -7.33 -13.21 -2.09
N TRP A 330 -7.60 -12.06 -1.46
CA TRP A 330 -8.40 -11.01 -2.08
C TRP A 330 -7.74 -10.40 -3.32
N LEU A 331 -6.43 -10.17 -3.32
CA LEU A 331 -5.69 -9.69 -4.49
C LEU A 331 -5.68 -10.76 -5.60
N ALA A 332 -5.47 -12.02 -5.24
CA ALA A 332 -5.38 -13.15 -6.16
C ALA A 332 -6.73 -13.55 -6.77
N ALA A 333 -7.86 -13.24 -6.13
CA ALA A 333 -9.18 -13.67 -6.60
C ALA A 333 -9.57 -13.15 -8.00
N ARG A 334 -8.89 -12.13 -8.54
CA ARG A 334 -9.00 -11.71 -9.95
C ARG A 334 -7.66 -11.10 -10.40
N PRO A 335 -6.68 -11.91 -10.83
CA PRO A 335 -5.41 -11.41 -11.31
C PRO A 335 -5.61 -10.82 -12.72
N ALA A 336 -5.94 -9.53 -12.77
CA ALA A 336 -6.08 -8.78 -14.02
C ALA A 336 -4.86 -7.87 -14.23
N ALA A 337 -4.60 -7.52 -15.50
CA ALA A 337 -3.65 -6.47 -15.83
C ALA A 337 -3.98 -5.20 -15.03
N VAL A 338 -2.94 -4.55 -14.52
CA VAL A 338 -3.05 -3.32 -13.71
C VAL A 338 -3.83 -2.26 -14.47
N ASP A 339 -4.80 -1.62 -13.80
CA ASP A 339 -5.48 -0.47 -14.38
C ASP A 339 -4.49 0.70 -14.55
N PRO A 340 -4.26 1.23 -15.77
CA PRO A 340 -3.23 2.24 -16.01
C PRO A 340 -3.52 3.57 -15.36
N HIS A 341 -4.81 3.91 -15.20
CA HIS A 341 -5.20 5.15 -14.57
C HIS A 341 -4.91 5.07 -13.07
N ALA A 342 -5.30 3.97 -12.41
CA ALA A 342 -4.94 3.70 -11.03
C ALA A 342 -3.43 3.66 -10.84
N PHE A 343 -2.69 2.94 -11.70
CA PHE A 343 -1.24 2.85 -11.64
C PHE A 343 -0.57 4.23 -11.68
N ARG A 344 -0.85 5.05 -12.70
CA ARG A 344 -0.24 6.37 -12.84
C ARG A 344 -0.65 7.31 -11.71
N THR A 345 -1.89 7.19 -11.24
CA THR A 345 -2.39 7.99 -10.12
C THR A 345 -1.64 7.66 -8.83
N VAL A 346 -1.49 6.38 -8.50
CA VAL A 346 -0.75 5.93 -7.32
C VAL A 346 0.75 6.25 -7.45
N LEU A 347 1.34 6.03 -8.63
CA LEU A 347 2.74 6.37 -8.91
C LEU A 347 3.01 7.87 -8.73
N GLY A 348 2.09 8.73 -9.14
CA GLY A 348 2.18 10.18 -8.96
C GLY A 348 2.11 10.65 -7.50
N ARG A 349 1.88 9.75 -6.54
CA ARG A 349 1.81 10.03 -5.10
C ARG A 349 3.01 9.56 -4.31
N LEU A 350 4.03 9.00 -4.96
CA LEU A 350 5.28 8.67 -4.28
C LEU A 350 6.01 9.95 -3.84
N VAL A 351 6.60 9.90 -2.64
CA VAL A 351 7.37 11.00 -2.04
C VAL A 351 8.82 10.59 -1.78
#